data_AF-A0A1Z5JBD9-F1
#
_entry.id   AF-A0A1Z5JBD9-F1
#
_cell.length_a   1.000
_cell.length_b   1.000
_cell.length_c   1.000
_cell.angle_alpha   90.00
_cell.angle_beta   90.00
_cell.angle_gamma   90.00
#
_symmetry.space_group_name_H-M   'P 1'
#
loop_
_entity.id
_entity.type
_entity.pdbx_description
1 polymer ?
#
loop_
_entity_poly.entity_id
_entity_poly.type
_entity_poly.pdbx_seq_one_letter_code
_entity_poly.pdbx_strand_id
1 'polypeptide(L)'
;MSAPEDPNSQRREEARMVKSQKEKLRQEGLIVESVLSSLQRKLDNIRMTRGASSVKLEAAEKEILLKLNNSGLLPGAAAGILSFVLLRRVRRIVLQRRFQASLKPPSNNIPGANGNSHVQNSPFQAPSSSFPPPISNGPPPLQEPLVLKVLGLILDGTVSFAVAVMASVQFTDMKMILQEFSRIPLLQGHSVVAEEFCPVVLEELQRLDRDMKSSDWKKDVQSLYLKAIVDFGKHCEQRRVYENRLQQEQGLDPEKPFHMSIPAPGVPQDDWEDNNSTLTDSNSEWMNEDTSWADDLTRDQGDDK
;
A
#
# COMPACT_ATOMS: atom_id res chain seq x y z
N MET A 1 0.77 50.13 19.55
CA MET A 1 -0.12 49.20 20.27
C MET A 1 -1.00 48.54 19.23
N SER A 2 -0.70 47.31 18.85
CA SER A 2 -1.53 46.55 17.90
C SER A 2 -2.78 46.07 18.61
N ALA A 3 -3.95 46.22 17.98
CA ALA A 3 -5.19 45.70 18.53
C ALA A 3 -5.11 44.17 18.65
N PRO A 4 -5.63 43.57 19.73
CA PRO A 4 -5.65 42.11 19.88
C PRO A 4 -6.46 41.49 18.74
N GLU A 5 -5.88 40.51 18.04
CA GLU A 5 -6.57 39.77 16.98
C GLU A 5 -7.78 39.00 17.55
N ASP A 6 -8.90 39.05 16.83
CA ASP A 6 -10.11 38.32 17.21
C ASP A 6 -9.88 36.81 17.02
N PRO A 7 -9.93 35.99 18.09
CA PRO A 7 -9.74 34.55 18.01
C PRO A 7 -10.75 33.85 17.09
N ASN A 8 -11.88 34.50 16.77
CA ASN A 8 -12.84 33.98 15.81
C ASN A 8 -12.38 34.15 14.35
N SER A 9 -11.52 35.11 14.05
CA SER A 9 -10.95 35.30 12.71
C SER A 9 -10.05 34.12 12.34
N GLN A 10 -9.14 33.75 13.24
CA GLN A 10 -8.19 32.66 13.04
C GLN A 10 -8.91 31.31 12.82
N ARG A 11 -9.94 31.00 13.62
CA ARG A 11 -10.73 29.77 13.45
C ARG A 11 -11.47 29.70 12.11
N ARG A 12 -11.91 30.84 11.59
CA ARG A 12 -12.58 30.91 10.28
C ARG A 12 -11.60 30.66 9.14
N GLU A 13 -10.38 31.16 9.27
CA GLU A 13 -9.32 30.93 8.29
C GLU A 13 -8.85 29.47 8.26
N GLU A 14 -8.60 28.87 9.43
CA GLU A 14 -8.28 27.45 9.55
C GLU A 14 -9.37 26.56 8.94
N ALA A 15 -10.64 26.86 9.22
CA ALA A 15 -11.77 26.11 8.64
C ALA A 15 -11.84 26.23 7.11
N ARG A 16 -11.49 27.40 6.54
CA ARG A 16 -11.41 27.60 5.09
C ARG A 16 -10.26 26.80 4.49
N MET A 17 -9.08 26.82 5.11
CA MET A 17 -7.92 26.04 4.67
C MET A 17 -8.21 24.54 4.68
N VAL A 18 -8.80 24.02 5.76
CA VAL A 18 -9.17 22.59 5.86
C VAL A 18 -10.21 22.20 4.81
N LYS A 19 -11.21 23.07 4.56
CA LYS A 19 -12.21 22.81 3.52
C LYS A 19 -11.58 22.77 2.13
N SER A 20 -10.71 23.74 1.82
CA SER A 20 -9.98 23.81 0.55
C SER A 20 -9.07 22.58 0.35
N GLN A 21 -8.31 22.18 1.36
CA GLN A 21 -7.48 20.97 1.32
C GLN A 21 -8.31 19.70 1.09
N LYS A 22 -9.47 19.58 1.76
CA LYS A 22 -10.36 18.43 1.58
C LYS A 22 -10.93 18.36 0.16
N GLU A 23 -11.31 19.50 -0.41
CA GLU A 23 -11.80 19.59 -1.79
C GLU A 23 -10.69 19.22 -2.79
N LYS A 24 -9.46 19.71 -2.57
CA LYS A 24 -8.29 19.34 -3.36
C LYS A 24 -8.00 17.83 -3.31
N LEU A 25 -7.94 17.24 -2.12
CA LEU A 25 -7.75 15.78 -1.97
C LEU A 25 -8.86 14.97 -2.64
N ARG A 26 -10.11 15.47 -2.61
CA ARG A 26 -11.23 14.83 -3.30
C ARG A 26 -11.06 14.90 -4.82
N GLN A 27 -10.62 16.04 -5.35
CA GLN A 27 -10.31 16.18 -6.78
C GLN A 27 -9.17 15.25 -7.17
N GLU A 28 -8.05 15.25 -6.45
CA GLU A 28 -6.93 14.32 -6.68
C GLU A 28 -7.39 12.85 -6.66
N GLY A 29 -8.30 12.49 -5.74
CA GLY A 29 -8.90 11.17 -5.69
C GLY A 29 -9.67 10.78 -6.95
N LEU A 30 -10.50 11.69 -7.48
CA LEU A 30 -11.26 11.46 -8.72
C LEU A 30 -10.34 11.31 -9.95
N ILE A 31 -9.25 12.08 -9.98
CA ILE A 31 -8.23 11.98 -11.04
C ILE A 31 -7.59 10.60 -11.01
N VAL A 32 -7.09 10.19 -9.84
CA VAL A 32 -6.44 8.88 -9.65
C VAL A 32 -7.41 7.75 -10.00
N GLU A 33 -8.67 7.84 -9.57
CA GLU A 33 -9.71 6.87 -9.90
C GLU A 33 -9.95 6.75 -11.41
N SER A 34 -9.98 7.88 -12.13
CA SER A 34 -10.13 7.89 -13.60
C SER A 34 -8.96 7.16 -14.27
N VAL A 35 -7.73 7.55 -13.96
CA VAL A 35 -6.52 6.95 -14.55
C VAL A 35 -6.43 5.47 -14.24
N LEU A 36 -6.61 5.08 -12.98
CA LEU A 36 -6.57 3.67 -12.57
C LEU A 36 -7.66 2.85 -13.25
N SER A 37 -8.85 3.41 -13.45
CA SER A 37 -9.94 2.74 -14.17
C SER A 37 -9.58 2.50 -15.64
N SER A 38 -8.96 3.49 -16.31
CA SER A 38 -8.49 3.36 -17.69
C SER A 38 -7.37 2.33 -17.81
N LEU A 39 -6.41 2.33 -16.88
CA LEU A 39 -5.35 1.31 -16.80
C LEU A 39 -5.91 -0.09 -16.56
N GLN A 40 -6.90 -0.24 -15.68
CA GLN A 40 -7.54 -1.52 -15.40
C GLN A 40 -8.26 -2.06 -16.63
N ARG A 41 -9.02 -1.23 -17.36
CA ARG A 41 -9.66 -1.62 -18.61
C ARG A 41 -8.64 -2.08 -19.65
N LYS A 42 -7.52 -1.37 -19.77
CA LYS A 42 -6.43 -1.73 -20.66
C LYS A 42 -5.80 -3.07 -20.27
N LEU A 43 -5.57 -3.31 -18.98
CA LEU A 43 -5.05 -4.57 -18.46
C LEU A 43 -6.00 -5.74 -18.75
N ASP A 44 -7.30 -5.55 -18.56
CA ASP A 44 -8.31 -6.58 -18.86
C ASP A 44 -8.37 -6.88 -20.36
N ASN A 45 -8.23 -5.86 -21.22
CA ASN A 45 -8.10 -6.05 -22.67
C ASN A 45 -6.84 -6.88 -23.04
N ILE A 46 -5.69 -6.58 -22.45
CA ILE A 46 -4.45 -7.35 -22.66
C ILE A 46 -4.64 -8.81 -22.25
N ARG A 47 -5.28 -9.05 -21.09
CA ARG A 47 -5.57 -10.41 -20.61
C ARG A 47 -6.45 -11.19 -21.58
N MET A 48 -7.46 -10.55 -22.16
CA MET A 48 -8.35 -11.18 -23.14
C MET A 48 -7.68 -11.43 -24.49
N THR A 49 -6.80 -10.53 -24.95
CA THR A 49 -6.22 -10.58 -26.30
C THR A 49 -4.96 -11.42 -26.40
N ARG A 50 -4.02 -11.31 -25.45
CA ARG A 50 -2.72 -11.99 -25.52
C ARG A 50 -2.69 -13.36 -24.83
N GLY A 51 -3.65 -13.66 -23.97
CA GLY A 51 -3.61 -14.82 -23.08
C GLY A 51 -2.47 -14.72 -22.05
N ALA A 52 -2.61 -15.38 -20.90
CA ALA A 52 -1.69 -15.22 -19.77
C ALA A 52 -0.23 -15.69 -20.04
N SER A 53 0.00 -16.43 -21.12
CA SER A 53 1.25 -17.17 -21.36
C SER A 53 2.18 -16.57 -22.42
N SER A 54 1.82 -15.48 -23.09
CA SER A 54 2.61 -14.96 -24.24
C SER A 54 3.41 -13.68 -23.97
N VAL A 55 3.22 -13.01 -22.82
CA VAL A 55 3.93 -11.76 -22.52
C VAL A 55 5.36 -12.07 -22.08
N LYS A 56 6.32 -11.85 -22.98
CA LYS A 56 7.75 -11.95 -22.67
C LYS A 56 8.20 -10.67 -21.98
N LEU A 57 8.16 -10.68 -20.65
CA LEU A 57 8.70 -9.61 -19.82
C LEU A 57 10.24 -9.68 -19.82
N GLU A 58 10.87 -8.53 -19.93
CA GLU A 58 12.33 -8.43 -19.82
C GLU A 58 12.80 -8.69 -18.38
N ALA A 59 14.06 -9.10 -18.21
CA ALA A 59 14.59 -9.46 -16.89
C ALA A 59 14.47 -8.31 -15.86
N ALA A 60 14.78 -7.08 -16.27
CA ALA A 60 14.68 -5.89 -15.41
C ALA A 60 13.23 -5.60 -14.99
N GLU A 61 12.30 -5.65 -15.94
CA GLU A 61 10.87 -5.45 -15.69
C GLU A 61 10.29 -6.55 -14.79
N LYS A 62 10.68 -7.81 -15.04
CA LYS A 62 10.30 -8.96 -14.23
C LYS A 62 10.80 -8.83 -12.79
N GLU A 63 12.01 -8.33 -12.58
CA GLU A 63 12.55 -8.09 -11.24
C GLU A 63 11.69 -7.07 -10.48
N ILE A 64 11.34 -5.95 -11.11
CA ILE A 64 10.46 -4.95 -10.51
C ILE A 64 9.07 -5.53 -10.22
N LEU A 65 8.46 -6.22 -11.17
CA LEU A 65 7.14 -6.84 -10.96
C LEU A 65 7.15 -7.90 -9.85
N LEU A 66 8.23 -8.67 -9.72
CA LEU A 66 8.40 -9.60 -8.60
C LEU A 66 8.56 -8.86 -7.27
N LYS A 67 9.35 -7.77 -7.24
CA LYS A 67 9.50 -6.92 -6.06
C LYS A 67 8.17 -6.31 -5.63
N LEU A 68 7.36 -5.87 -6.60
CA LEU A 68 6.01 -5.34 -6.37
C LEU A 68 5.07 -6.42 -5.81
N ASN A 69 5.09 -7.63 -6.39
CA ASN A 69 4.24 -8.74 -5.94
C ASN A 69 4.63 -9.28 -4.55
N ASN A 70 5.92 -9.24 -4.22
CA ASN A 70 6.44 -9.74 -2.95
C ASN A 70 6.37 -8.70 -1.81
N SER A 71 6.17 -7.42 -2.13
CA SER A 71 6.04 -6.36 -1.14
C SER A 71 4.74 -6.52 -0.35
N GLY A 72 4.85 -6.68 0.97
CA GLY A 72 3.71 -6.92 1.86
C GLY A 72 3.32 -8.39 2.05
N LEU A 73 3.61 -9.28 1.09
CA LEU A 73 3.26 -10.71 1.19
C LEU A 73 3.98 -11.39 2.36
N LEU A 74 5.29 -11.16 2.52
CA LEU A 74 6.08 -11.74 3.60
C LEU A 74 5.62 -11.28 4.99
N PRO A 75 5.49 -9.98 5.29
CA PRO A 75 5.02 -9.53 6.61
C PRO A 75 3.58 -9.97 6.89
N GLY A 76 2.70 -10.00 5.88
CA GLY A 76 1.34 -10.52 6.06
C GLY A 76 1.31 -12.02 6.35
N ALA A 77 2.11 -12.82 5.65
CA ALA A 77 2.25 -14.26 5.93
C ALA A 77 2.76 -14.50 7.35
N ALA A 78 3.78 -13.76 7.79
CA ALA A 78 4.30 -13.84 9.15
C ALA A 78 3.23 -13.48 10.20
N ALA A 79 2.47 -12.40 9.99
CA ALA A 79 1.36 -11.99 10.86
C ALA A 79 0.25 -13.06 10.93
N GLY A 80 -0.09 -13.67 9.79
CA GLY A 80 -1.05 -14.77 9.73
C GLY A 80 -0.61 -15.98 10.54
N ILE A 81 0.64 -16.43 10.37
CA ILE A 81 1.20 -17.56 11.11
C ILE A 81 1.20 -17.27 12.62
N LEU A 82 1.62 -16.06 13.02
CA LEU A 82 1.64 -15.65 14.42
C LEU A 82 0.22 -15.61 15.02
N SER A 83 -0.73 -15.03 14.29
CA SER A 83 -2.16 -15.00 14.68
C SER A 83 -2.70 -16.41 14.89
N PHE A 84 -2.38 -17.35 13.99
CA PHE A 84 -2.84 -18.73 14.07
C PHE A 84 -2.31 -19.45 15.31
N VAL A 85 -1.02 -19.27 15.61
CA VAL A 85 -0.39 -19.85 16.81
C VAL A 85 -1.01 -19.28 18.08
N LEU A 86 -1.28 -17.97 18.12
CA LEU A 86 -1.90 -17.30 19.27
C LEU A 86 -3.34 -17.76 19.48
N LEU A 87 -4.17 -17.82 18.42
CA LEU A 87 -5.55 -18.30 18.50
C LEU A 87 -5.61 -19.73 19.03
N ARG A 88 -4.74 -20.62 18.52
CA ARG A 88 -4.62 -21.98 19.04
C ARG A 88 -4.24 -22.02 20.52
N ARG A 89 -3.33 -21.15 20.96
CA ARG A 89 -2.90 -21.09 22.36
C ARG A 89 -4.01 -20.58 23.27
N VAL A 90 -4.69 -19.50 22.88
CA VAL A 90 -5.82 -18.92 23.62
C VAL A 90 -6.97 -19.92 23.72
N ARG A 91 -7.31 -20.59 22.62
CA ARG A 91 -8.36 -21.62 22.61
C ARG A 91 -8.07 -22.75 23.58
N ARG A 92 -6.83 -23.27 23.61
CA ARG A 92 -6.40 -24.29 24.58
C ARG A 92 -6.56 -23.80 26.02
N ILE A 93 -6.15 -22.57 26.32
CA ILE A 93 -6.28 -21.99 27.67
C ILE A 93 -7.75 -21.82 28.07
N VAL A 94 -8.60 -21.34 27.17
CA VAL A 94 -10.05 -21.15 27.43
C VAL A 94 -10.74 -22.49 27.67
N LEU A 95 -10.43 -23.51 26.86
CA LEU A 95 -10.97 -24.86 27.05
C LEU A 95 -10.54 -25.45 28.39
N GLN A 96 -9.25 -25.36 28.73
CA GLN A 96 -8.74 -25.81 30.04
C GLN A 96 -9.44 -25.11 31.21
N ARG A 97 -9.65 -23.79 31.12
CA ARG A 97 -10.38 -23.03 32.16
C ARG A 97 -11.84 -23.45 32.26
N ARG A 98 -12.53 -23.68 31.14
CA ARG A 98 -13.93 -24.16 31.15
C ARG A 98 -14.05 -25.55 31.75
N PHE A 99 -13.09 -26.45 31.49
CA PHE A 99 -13.06 -27.77 32.12
C PHE A 99 -12.83 -27.68 33.63
N GLN A 100 -11.88 -26.85 34.07
CA GLN A 100 -11.66 -26.63 35.51
C GLN A 100 -12.88 -26.01 36.21
N ALA A 101 -13.62 -25.14 35.52
CA ALA A 101 -14.86 -24.57 36.05
C ALA A 101 -16.00 -25.60 36.15
N SER A 102 -16.09 -26.54 35.21
CA SER A 102 -17.11 -27.61 35.22
C SER A 102 -16.84 -28.67 36.30
N LEU A 103 -15.56 -28.92 36.64
CA LEU A 103 -15.18 -29.85 37.68
C LEU A 103 -15.31 -29.29 39.10
N LYS A 104 -15.54 -27.98 39.27
CA LYS A 104 -15.94 -27.46 40.58
C LYS A 104 -17.37 -27.97 40.84
N PRO A 105 -17.57 -28.86 41.82
CA PRO A 105 -18.91 -29.30 42.16
C PRO A 105 -19.75 -28.05 42.48
N PRO A 106 -21.03 -28.01 42.09
CA PRO A 106 -21.90 -26.91 42.46
C PRO A 106 -21.78 -26.74 43.98
N SER A 107 -21.21 -25.61 44.40
CA SER A 107 -21.23 -25.23 45.80
C SER A 107 -22.71 -25.09 46.12
N ASN A 108 -23.29 -26.11 46.76
CA ASN A 108 -24.57 -26.01 47.42
C ASN A 108 -24.38 -25.00 48.56
N ASN A 109 -24.31 -23.73 48.19
CA ASN A 109 -24.56 -22.62 49.09
C ASN A 109 -26.04 -22.72 49.41
N ILE A 110 -26.35 -23.55 50.41
CA ILE A 110 -27.60 -23.48 51.14
C ILE A 110 -27.63 -22.06 51.73
N PRO A 111 -28.49 -21.16 51.24
CA PRO A 111 -28.62 -19.83 51.82
C PRO A 111 -29.37 -20.03 53.14
N GLY A 112 -28.64 -20.19 54.25
CA GLY A 112 -29.30 -20.34 55.55
C GLY A 112 -28.51 -20.97 56.70
N ALA A 113 -27.22 -21.31 56.56
CA ALA A 113 -26.44 -21.80 57.69
C ALA A 113 -25.61 -20.67 58.31
N ASN A 114 -26.25 -19.82 59.12
CA ASN A 114 -25.57 -19.07 60.19
C ASN A 114 -25.02 -20.10 61.19
N GLY A 115 -23.83 -20.61 60.93
CA GLY A 115 -23.14 -21.56 61.80
C GLY A 115 -21.71 -21.12 61.99
N ASN A 116 -21.43 -20.50 63.14
CA ASN A 116 -20.09 -20.38 63.71
C ASN A 116 -19.47 -21.78 63.85
N SER A 117 -18.76 -22.26 62.84
CA SER A 117 -17.92 -23.46 62.97
C SER A 117 -16.49 -23.03 63.25
N HIS A 118 -16.24 -22.96 64.56
CA HIS A 118 -14.95 -22.93 65.21
C HIS A 118 -13.97 -23.90 64.53
N VAL A 119 -12.91 -23.37 63.93
CA VAL A 119 -11.75 -24.14 63.49
C VAL A 119 -11.09 -24.71 64.74
N GLN A 120 -11.26 -26.00 64.98
CA GLN A 120 -10.57 -26.72 66.06
C GLN A 120 -9.31 -27.34 65.45
N ASN A 121 -8.16 -26.73 65.75
CA ASN A 121 -6.85 -27.29 65.47
C ASN A 121 -6.71 -28.63 66.21
N SER A 122 -6.64 -29.74 65.46
CA SER A 122 -6.32 -31.06 66.03
C SER A 122 -4.81 -31.29 65.95
N PRO A 123 -4.10 -31.46 67.09
CA PRO A 123 -2.64 -31.59 67.14
C PRO A 123 -2.12 -33.04 66.98
N PHE A 124 -2.94 -33.98 66.48
CA PHE A 124 -2.58 -35.40 66.36
C PHE A 124 -2.50 -35.94 64.91
N GLN A 125 -2.08 -35.13 63.94
CA GLN A 125 -1.66 -35.69 62.64
C GLN A 125 -0.22 -36.22 62.74
N ALA A 126 -0.14 -37.50 63.14
CA ALA A 126 1.09 -38.26 63.21
C ALA A 126 1.74 -38.44 61.82
N PRO A 127 3.09 -38.44 61.75
CA PRO A 127 3.84 -38.62 60.51
C PRO A 127 4.20 -40.10 60.30
N SER A 128 3.39 -40.86 59.56
CA SER A 128 3.86 -42.11 58.93
C SER A 128 2.74 -42.85 58.19
N SER A 129 2.78 -42.82 56.86
CA SER A 129 2.74 -44.05 56.07
C SER A 129 3.05 -43.73 54.61
N SER A 130 4.05 -44.44 54.10
CA SER A 130 4.34 -44.59 52.68
C SER A 130 3.15 -45.29 52.00
N PHE A 131 2.09 -44.54 51.71
CA PHE A 131 1.09 -44.99 50.77
C PHE A 131 1.72 -45.00 49.38
N PRO A 132 1.60 -46.08 48.59
CA PRO A 132 1.92 -46.02 47.18
C PRO A 132 1.11 -44.86 46.59
N PRO A 133 1.70 -44.04 45.69
CA PRO A 133 0.96 -42.95 45.06
C PRO A 133 -0.35 -43.55 44.55
N PRO A 134 -1.52 -43.01 44.93
CA PRO A 134 -2.79 -43.52 44.43
C PRO A 134 -2.63 -43.60 42.93
N ILE A 135 -2.86 -44.79 42.36
CA ILE A 135 -2.89 -45.00 40.91
C ILE A 135 -3.91 -43.98 40.44
N SER A 136 -3.40 -42.84 39.98
CA SER A 136 -4.19 -41.71 39.58
C SER A 136 -4.79 -42.16 38.27
N ASN A 137 -5.93 -42.84 38.39
CA ASN A 137 -6.90 -42.96 37.33
C ASN A 137 -7.43 -41.53 37.09
N GLY A 138 -6.53 -40.67 36.60
CA GLY A 138 -6.87 -39.36 36.11
C GLY A 138 -8.00 -39.59 35.11
N PRO A 139 -9.04 -38.75 35.14
CA PRO A 139 -10.15 -38.88 34.21
C PRO A 139 -9.59 -39.05 32.79
N PRO A 140 -10.10 -40.02 32.01
CA PRO A 140 -9.59 -40.28 30.67
C PRO A 140 -9.54 -38.95 29.91
N PRO A 141 -8.47 -38.69 29.13
CA PRO A 141 -8.34 -37.44 28.39
C PRO A 141 -9.61 -37.24 27.58
N LEU A 142 -10.35 -36.19 27.93
CA LEU A 142 -11.64 -35.86 27.31
C LEU A 142 -11.43 -35.79 25.79
N GLN A 143 -11.94 -36.80 25.09
CA GLN A 143 -11.95 -36.81 23.64
C GLN A 143 -13.00 -35.78 23.21
N GLU A 144 -12.55 -34.55 22.99
CA GLU A 144 -13.36 -33.58 22.26
C GLU A 144 -13.83 -34.22 20.95
N PRO A 145 -15.12 -34.08 20.59
CA PRO A 145 -15.64 -34.63 19.35
C PRO A 145 -14.83 -34.06 18.19
N LEU A 146 -14.40 -34.94 17.28
CA LEU A 146 -13.52 -34.62 16.14
C LEU A 146 -14.05 -33.42 15.34
N VAL A 147 -15.38 -33.30 15.23
CA VAL A 147 -16.08 -32.18 14.55
C VAL A 147 -15.72 -30.82 15.16
N LEU A 148 -15.70 -30.67 16.49
CA LEU A 148 -15.35 -29.39 17.12
C LEU A 148 -13.88 -29.03 16.92
N LYS A 149 -12.99 -30.01 16.85
CA LYS A 149 -11.57 -29.79 16.56
C LYS A 149 -11.39 -29.24 15.16
N VAL A 150 -12.04 -29.86 14.17
CA VAL A 150 -12.01 -29.44 12.76
C VAL A 150 -12.63 -28.05 12.59
N LEU A 151 -13.82 -27.81 13.15
CA LEU A 151 -14.50 -26.53 13.02
C LEU A 151 -13.65 -25.37 13.52
N GLY A 152 -13.04 -25.51 14.70
CA GLY A 152 -12.22 -24.43 15.21
C GLY A 152 -10.84 -24.33 14.52
N LEU A 153 -10.33 -25.39 13.87
CA LEU A 153 -9.16 -25.27 13.00
C LEU A 153 -9.48 -24.42 11.77
N ILE A 154 -10.67 -24.62 11.17
CA ILE A 154 -11.16 -23.82 10.05
C ILE A 154 -11.31 -22.36 10.50
N LEU A 155 -11.96 -22.12 11.64
CA LEU A 155 -12.16 -20.77 12.18
C LEU A 155 -10.82 -20.07 12.49
N ASP A 156 -9.89 -20.75 13.15
CA ASP A 156 -8.55 -20.21 13.42
C ASP A 156 -7.83 -19.88 12.11
N GLY A 157 -8.00 -20.73 11.09
CA GLY A 157 -7.45 -20.53 9.75
C GLY A 157 -8.03 -19.33 9.03
N THR A 158 -9.36 -19.16 9.01
CA THR A 158 -10.02 -18.03 8.33
C THR A 158 -9.69 -16.70 8.97
N VAL A 159 -9.69 -16.62 10.31
CA VAL A 159 -9.30 -15.40 11.04
C VAL A 159 -7.83 -15.07 10.78
N SER A 160 -6.94 -16.06 10.82
CA SER A 160 -5.52 -15.85 10.57
C SER A 160 -5.23 -15.44 9.13
N PHE A 161 -5.96 -15.98 8.17
CA PHE A 161 -5.89 -15.57 6.78
C PHE A 161 -6.38 -14.13 6.60
N ALA A 162 -7.49 -13.75 7.23
CA ALA A 162 -7.98 -12.37 7.20
C ALA A 162 -6.95 -11.39 7.80
N VAL A 163 -6.33 -11.75 8.93
CA VAL A 163 -5.23 -10.97 9.52
C VAL A 163 -4.04 -10.87 8.58
N ALA A 164 -3.66 -11.97 7.93
CA ALA A 164 -2.57 -11.96 6.96
C ALA A 164 -2.83 -11.00 5.81
N VAL A 165 -4.03 -11.02 5.22
CA VAL A 165 -4.41 -10.12 4.13
C VAL A 165 -4.40 -8.67 4.60
N MET A 166 -5.01 -8.36 5.74
CA MET A 166 -5.04 -7.00 6.28
C MET A 166 -3.63 -6.49 6.61
N ALA A 167 -2.79 -7.33 7.21
CA ALA A 167 -1.40 -7.00 7.51
C ALA A 167 -0.58 -6.82 6.23
N SER A 168 -0.75 -7.69 5.21
CA SER A 168 -0.12 -7.50 3.91
C SER A 168 -0.41 -6.10 3.38
N VAL A 169 -1.69 -5.72 3.30
CA VAL A 169 -2.12 -4.41 2.81
C VAL A 169 -1.51 -3.26 3.62
N GLN A 170 -1.47 -3.37 4.96
CA GLN A 170 -0.93 -2.31 5.82
C GLN A 170 0.61 -2.19 5.75
N PHE A 171 1.31 -3.31 5.56
CA PHE A 171 2.77 -3.34 5.49
C PHE A 171 3.31 -3.21 4.07
N THR A 172 2.45 -3.17 3.05
CA THR A 172 2.90 -2.84 1.71
C THR A 172 3.31 -1.37 1.67
N ASP A 173 4.61 -1.13 1.44
CA ASP A 173 5.13 0.22 1.21
C ASP A 173 4.65 0.73 -0.15
N MET A 174 3.43 1.31 -0.15
CA MET A 174 2.83 1.90 -1.34
C MET A 174 3.72 2.96 -1.96
N LYS A 175 4.49 3.71 -1.16
CA LYS A 175 5.38 4.75 -1.68
C LYS A 175 6.50 4.12 -2.51
N MET A 176 7.14 3.08 -1.99
CA MET A 176 8.15 2.32 -2.75
C MET A 176 7.53 1.72 -4.01
N ILE A 177 6.37 1.07 -3.90
CA ILE A 177 5.70 0.44 -5.05
C ILE A 177 5.42 1.45 -6.16
N LEU A 178 4.85 2.59 -5.80
CA LEU A 178 4.49 3.64 -6.75
C LEU A 178 5.73 4.28 -7.37
N GLN A 179 6.80 4.45 -6.60
CA GLN A 179 8.08 4.96 -7.10
C GLN A 179 8.78 3.98 -8.07
N GLU A 180 8.75 2.68 -7.79
CA GLU A 180 9.32 1.69 -8.71
C GLU A 180 8.44 1.53 -9.96
N PHE A 181 7.12 1.60 -9.80
CA PHE A 181 6.19 1.59 -10.93
C PHE A 181 6.43 2.79 -11.85
N SER A 182 6.60 4.00 -11.31
CA SER A 182 6.84 5.19 -12.12
C SER A 182 8.14 5.10 -12.92
N ARG A 183 9.14 4.33 -12.47
CA ARG A 183 10.43 4.15 -13.14
C ARG A 183 10.43 3.15 -14.30
N ILE A 184 9.37 2.36 -14.46
CA ILE A 184 9.31 1.32 -15.50
C ILE A 184 9.62 1.84 -16.92
N PRO A 185 9.11 3.01 -17.36
CA PRO A 185 9.44 3.51 -18.70
C PRO A 185 10.93 3.79 -18.91
N LEU A 186 11.69 4.09 -17.86
CA LEU A 186 13.12 4.41 -17.95
C LEU A 186 14.02 3.18 -18.04
N LEU A 187 13.47 1.97 -17.84
CA LEU A 187 14.27 0.75 -17.85
C LEU A 187 14.86 0.49 -19.24
N GLN A 188 16.05 -0.12 -19.22
CA GLN A 188 16.66 -0.68 -20.41
C GLN A 188 15.72 -1.70 -21.08
N GLY A 189 15.91 -1.80 -22.39
CA GLY A 189 15.29 -2.75 -23.26
C GLY A 189 13.85 -2.40 -23.66
N HIS A 190 13.04 -3.42 -23.91
CA HIS A 190 11.67 -3.29 -24.38
C HIS A 190 10.70 -3.62 -23.23
N SER A 191 10.11 -2.57 -22.64
CA SER A 191 9.11 -2.72 -21.59
C SER A 191 7.72 -2.80 -22.20
N VAL A 192 7.10 -3.99 -22.10
CA VAL A 192 5.72 -4.21 -22.54
C VAL A 192 4.75 -3.41 -21.67
N VAL A 193 5.06 -3.24 -20.38
CA VAL A 193 4.24 -2.43 -19.47
C VAL A 193 4.25 -0.96 -19.91
N ALA A 194 5.42 -0.40 -20.23
CA ALA A 194 5.51 0.97 -20.72
C ALA A 194 4.78 1.14 -22.07
N GLU A 195 4.99 0.23 -23.02
CA GLU A 195 4.34 0.28 -24.34
C GLU A 195 2.81 0.31 -24.24
N GLU A 196 2.23 -0.51 -23.36
CA GLU A 196 0.79 -0.63 -23.23
C GLU A 196 0.17 0.48 -22.38
N PHE A 197 0.87 0.98 -21.36
CA PHE A 197 0.32 1.95 -20.42
C PHE A 197 0.69 3.40 -20.73
N CYS A 198 1.83 3.68 -21.35
CA CYS A 198 2.24 5.04 -21.67
C CYS A 198 1.18 5.80 -22.50
N PRO A 199 0.60 5.23 -23.57
CA PRO A 199 -0.44 5.93 -24.34
C PRO A 199 -1.65 6.29 -23.48
N VAL A 200 -2.09 5.37 -22.61
CA VAL A 200 -3.25 5.56 -21.73
C VAL A 200 -2.98 6.64 -20.69
N VAL A 201 -1.82 6.59 -20.03
CA VAL A 201 -1.45 7.59 -19.02
C VAL A 201 -1.30 8.96 -19.65
N LEU A 202 -0.60 9.07 -20.79
CA LEU A 202 -0.41 10.34 -21.48
C LEU A 202 -1.72 10.94 -21.96
N GLU A 203 -2.62 10.13 -22.52
CA GLU A 203 -3.95 10.57 -22.95
C GLU A 203 -4.79 11.10 -21.76
N GLU A 204 -4.81 10.37 -20.63
CA GLU A 204 -5.54 10.81 -19.45
C GLU A 204 -4.92 12.06 -18.81
N LEU A 205 -3.59 12.14 -18.73
CA LEU A 205 -2.90 13.35 -18.24
C LEU A 205 -3.17 14.56 -19.15
N GLN A 206 -3.20 14.37 -20.46
CA GLN A 206 -3.53 15.42 -21.40
C GLN A 206 -4.99 15.86 -21.28
N ARG A 207 -5.91 14.90 -21.08
CA ARG A 207 -7.32 15.20 -20.82
C ARG A 207 -7.49 16.01 -19.54
N LEU A 208 -6.80 15.63 -18.47
CA LEU A 208 -6.81 16.36 -17.20
C LEU A 208 -6.30 17.78 -17.35
N ASP A 209 -5.25 18.00 -18.15
CA ASP A 209 -4.71 19.33 -18.43
C ASP A 209 -5.72 20.22 -19.17
N ARG A 210 -6.54 19.64 -20.05
CA ARG A 210 -7.61 20.38 -20.75
C ARG A 210 -8.79 20.69 -19.83
N ASP A 211 -9.16 19.74 -18.97
CA ASP A 211 -10.29 19.86 -18.05
C ASP A 211 -9.96 20.83 -16.90
N MET A 212 -8.71 20.81 -16.43
CA MET A 212 -8.17 21.70 -15.41
C MET A 212 -7.44 22.85 -16.11
N LYS A 213 -8.18 23.90 -16.46
CA LYS A 213 -7.67 25.14 -17.10
C LYS A 213 -6.49 25.82 -16.39
N SER A 214 -6.12 25.39 -15.18
CA SER A 214 -4.90 25.83 -14.50
C SER A 214 -3.90 24.69 -14.40
N SER A 215 -2.67 24.94 -14.84
CA SER A 215 -1.51 24.05 -14.68
C SER A 215 -1.10 23.85 -13.20
N ASP A 216 -1.80 24.52 -12.27
CA ASP A 216 -1.56 24.48 -10.82
C ASP A 216 -1.70 23.08 -10.23
N TRP A 217 -2.50 22.20 -10.84
CA TRP A 217 -2.66 20.83 -10.35
C TRP A 217 -1.32 20.06 -10.36
N LYS A 218 -0.38 20.42 -11.24
CA LYS A 218 0.95 19.82 -11.34
C LYS A 218 1.92 20.31 -10.25
N LYS A 219 1.77 21.55 -9.79
CA LYS A 219 2.72 22.18 -8.86
C LYS A 219 2.61 21.62 -7.44
N ASP A 220 1.43 21.09 -7.11
CA ASP A 220 1.04 20.95 -5.72
C ASP A 220 0.44 19.56 -5.44
N VAL A 221 1.01 18.53 -6.08
CA VAL A 221 0.54 17.14 -5.98
C VAL A 221 0.88 16.57 -4.61
N GLN A 222 -0.12 16.47 -3.73
CA GLN A 222 0.06 15.90 -2.38
C GLN A 222 -0.17 14.39 -2.36
N SER A 223 -1.05 13.87 -3.21
CA SER A 223 -1.30 12.44 -3.34
C SER A 223 -0.10 11.69 -3.90
N LEU A 224 0.37 10.68 -3.15
CA LEU A 224 1.42 9.75 -3.60
C LEU A 224 1.07 9.06 -4.92
N TYR A 225 -0.21 8.73 -5.14
CA TYR A 225 -0.68 8.08 -6.35
C TYR A 225 -0.63 9.02 -7.56
N LEU A 226 -1.15 10.23 -7.39
CA LEU A 226 -1.14 11.23 -8.47
C LEU A 226 0.30 11.58 -8.84
N LYS A 227 1.19 11.72 -7.85
CA LYS A 227 2.61 11.97 -8.08
C LYS A 227 3.23 10.87 -8.94
N ALA A 228 3.00 9.61 -8.58
CA ALA A 228 3.56 8.49 -9.32
C ALA A 228 3.00 8.36 -10.74
N ILE A 229 1.72 8.69 -10.96
CA ILE A 229 1.11 8.74 -12.30
C ILE A 229 1.75 9.85 -13.14
N VAL A 230 1.95 11.03 -12.57
CA VAL A 230 2.61 12.16 -13.24
C VAL A 230 4.06 11.80 -13.56
N ASP A 231 4.80 11.23 -12.62
CA ASP A 231 6.18 10.80 -12.83
C ASP A 231 6.27 9.70 -13.90
N PHE A 232 5.33 8.75 -13.89
CA PHE A 232 5.24 7.72 -14.95
C PHE A 232 5.02 8.36 -16.32
N GLY A 233 4.09 9.32 -16.44
CA GLY A 233 3.85 10.07 -17.67
C GLY A 233 5.08 10.84 -18.14
N LYS A 234 5.78 11.53 -17.24
CA LYS A 234 7.05 12.21 -17.56
C LYS A 234 8.09 11.24 -18.09
N HIS A 235 8.25 10.09 -17.45
CA HIS A 235 9.19 9.06 -17.89
C HIS A 235 8.80 8.41 -19.23
N CYS A 236 7.50 8.29 -19.52
CA CYS A 236 7.02 7.87 -20.84
C CYS A 236 7.43 8.86 -21.93
N GLU A 237 7.32 10.16 -21.66
CA GLU A 237 7.76 11.19 -22.60
C GLU A 237 9.28 11.17 -22.80
N GLN A 238 10.04 11.06 -21.71
CA GLN A 238 11.50 10.90 -21.76
C GLN A 238 11.91 9.70 -22.61
N ARG A 239 11.26 8.55 -22.38
CA ARG A 239 11.46 7.34 -23.17
C ARG A 239 11.21 7.60 -24.64
N ARG A 240 10.07 8.22 -24.99
CA ARG A 240 9.69 8.52 -26.38
C ARG A 240 10.72 9.40 -27.07
N VAL A 241 11.19 10.46 -26.42
CA VAL A 241 12.20 11.36 -27.01
C VAL A 241 13.54 10.64 -27.17
N TYR A 242 13.93 9.84 -26.19
CA TYR A 242 15.16 9.04 -26.27
C TYR A 242 15.10 7.99 -27.39
N GLU A 243 13.98 7.28 -27.52
CA GLU A 243 13.75 6.34 -28.62
C GLU A 243 13.82 7.05 -29.97
N ASN A 244 13.16 8.20 -30.13
CA ASN A 244 13.20 9.03 -31.34
C ASN A 244 14.64 9.43 -31.72
N ARG A 245 15.44 9.85 -30.74
CA ARG A 245 16.86 10.18 -30.94
C ARG A 245 17.64 8.96 -31.42
N LEU A 246 17.45 7.79 -30.80
CA LEU A 246 18.10 6.55 -31.23
C LEU A 246 17.71 6.17 -32.67
N GLN A 247 16.47 6.44 -33.10
CA GLN A 247 16.07 6.16 -34.49
C GLN A 247 16.82 7.03 -35.48
N GLN A 248 16.94 8.32 -35.17
CA GLN A 248 17.69 9.27 -36.00
C GLN A 248 19.17 8.89 -36.08
N GLU A 249 19.79 8.51 -34.96
CA GLU A 249 21.18 8.04 -34.92
C GLU A 249 21.41 6.78 -35.76
N GLN A 250 20.39 5.93 -35.92
CA GLN A 250 20.43 4.72 -36.76
C GLN A 250 20.04 4.98 -38.22
N GLY A 251 19.69 6.22 -38.59
CA GLY A 251 19.20 6.55 -39.93
C GLY A 251 17.85 5.91 -40.26
N LEU A 252 17.06 5.59 -39.24
CA LEU A 252 15.70 5.07 -39.40
C LEU A 252 14.71 6.25 -39.54
N ASP A 253 13.69 6.02 -40.35
CA ASP A 253 12.65 7.01 -40.62
C ASP A 253 11.80 7.24 -39.35
N PRO A 254 11.75 8.48 -38.80
CA PRO A 254 11.00 8.79 -37.58
C PRO A 254 9.48 8.67 -37.76
N GLU A 255 8.97 8.65 -38.99
CA GLU A 255 7.54 8.50 -39.24
C GLU A 255 7.07 7.04 -39.12
N LYS A 256 8.00 6.08 -39.19
CA LYS A 256 7.66 4.66 -39.14
C LYS A 256 7.66 4.17 -37.70
N PRO A 257 6.55 3.62 -37.18
CA PRO A 257 6.51 3.07 -35.83
C PRO A 257 7.46 1.88 -35.76
N PHE A 258 8.59 2.07 -35.07
CA PHE A 258 9.57 1.02 -34.82
C PHE A 258 9.79 0.90 -33.32
N HIS A 259 9.56 -0.29 -32.78
CA HIS A 259 9.84 -0.57 -31.38
C HIS A 259 11.35 -0.74 -31.21
N MET A 260 11.99 0.23 -30.57
CA MET A 260 13.40 0.13 -30.22
C MET A 260 13.59 -0.41 -28.81
N SER A 261 14.59 -1.27 -28.69
CA SER A 261 15.08 -1.72 -27.40
C SER A 261 16.05 -0.66 -26.86
N ILE A 262 15.79 -0.15 -25.67
CA ILE A 262 16.64 0.86 -25.04
C ILE A 262 17.96 0.21 -24.61
N PRO A 263 19.13 0.73 -25.02
CA PRO A 263 20.40 0.19 -24.57
C PRO A 263 20.59 0.36 -23.05
N ALA A 264 21.44 -0.47 -22.45
CA ALA A 264 21.86 -0.27 -21.06
C ALA A 264 22.60 1.09 -20.90
N PRO A 265 22.44 1.81 -19.78
CA PRO A 265 21.74 1.42 -18.55
C PRO A 265 20.23 1.71 -18.52
N GLY A 266 19.65 2.21 -19.61
CA GLY A 266 18.28 2.74 -19.67
C GLY A 266 18.27 4.19 -20.13
N VAL A 267 17.14 4.88 -19.92
CA VAL A 267 16.99 6.30 -20.25
C VAL A 267 17.75 7.15 -19.21
N PRO A 268 18.65 8.05 -19.60
CA PRO A 268 19.35 8.95 -18.67
C PRO A 268 18.38 9.82 -17.87
N GLN A 269 18.60 9.92 -16.54
CA GLN A 269 17.73 10.70 -15.64
C GLN A 269 18.17 12.15 -15.48
N ASP A 270 19.48 12.41 -15.52
CA ASP A 270 20.08 13.66 -15.01
C ASP A 270 19.95 14.86 -15.97
N ASP A 271 19.69 14.63 -17.26
CA ASP A 271 19.79 15.68 -18.30
C ASP A 271 18.43 16.27 -18.72
N TRP A 272 17.32 15.78 -18.16
CA TRP A 272 15.99 16.12 -18.68
C TRP A 272 15.41 17.42 -18.10
N GLU A 273 15.67 17.71 -16.82
CA GLU A 273 15.07 18.87 -16.16
C GLU A 273 15.66 20.20 -16.68
N ASP A 274 16.93 20.21 -17.07
CA ASP A 274 17.63 21.43 -17.51
C ASP A 274 17.47 21.72 -19.01
N ASN A 275 17.34 20.68 -19.85
CA ASN A 275 17.29 20.85 -21.31
C ASN A 275 15.90 21.15 -21.87
N ASN A 276 14.83 20.88 -21.11
CA ASN A 276 13.46 21.10 -21.56
C ASN A 276 13.09 22.60 -21.61
N SER A 277 13.95 23.49 -21.12
CA SER A 277 13.82 24.94 -21.26
C SER A 277 14.27 25.47 -22.63
N THR A 278 15.01 24.69 -23.42
CA THR A 278 15.66 25.16 -24.67
C THR A 278 15.14 24.51 -25.96
N LEU A 279 14.35 23.44 -25.85
CA LEU A 279 13.83 22.66 -27.00
C LEU A 279 12.33 22.88 -27.27
N THR A 280 11.69 23.74 -26.48
CA THR A 280 10.24 24.04 -26.53
C THR A 280 9.84 25.08 -27.59
N ASP A 281 10.79 25.65 -28.33
CA ASP A 281 10.53 26.76 -29.25
C ASP A 281 10.04 26.34 -30.65
N SER A 282 9.80 25.04 -30.93
CA SER A 282 9.45 24.65 -32.31
C SER A 282 8.43 23.54 -32.56
N ASN A 283 7.85 22.83 -31.57
CA ASN A 283 6.63 22.03 -31.86
C ASN A 283 5.86 21.40 -30.69
N SER A 284 6.17 21.70 -29.42
CA SER A 284 5.39 21.18 -28.29
C SER A 284 4.42 22.22 -27.74
N GLU A 285 3.37 22.50 -28.52
CA GLU A 285 2.22 23.35 -28.15
C GLU A 285 1.46 22.84 -26.89
N TRP A 286 1.86 21.68 -26.34
CA TRP A 286 1.30 21.03 -25.16
C TRP A 286 2.04 21.32 -23.85
N MET A 287 3.13 22.09 -23.88
CA MET A 287 3.92 22.46 -22.68
C MET A 287 4.19 23.97 -22.55
N ASN A 288 3.63 24.80 -23.44
CA ASN A 288 3.99 26.22 -23.58
C ASN A 288 2.94 27.21 -23.02
N GLU A 289 2.35 26.94 -21.85
CA GLU A 289 1.75 28.00 -21.03
C GLU A 289 2.25 27.87 -19.57
N ASP A 290 3.06 28.86 -19.17
CA ASP A 290 3.44 29.21 -17.80
C ASP A 290 4.59 28.47 -17.08
N THR A 291 5.80 28.57 -17.64
CA THR A 291 7.05 28.55 -16.84
C THR A 291 7.64 29.95 -16.54
N SER A 292 6.92 31.04 -16.86
CA SER A 292 7.40 32.42 -16.67
C SER A 292 7.37 32.93 -15.22
N TRP A 293 6.81 32.17 -14.26
CA TRP A 293 6.72 32.57 -12.85
C TRP A 293 8.00 32.33 -12.04
N ALA A 294 9.00 31.65 -12.61
CA ALA A 294 10.28 31.38 -11.93
C ALA A 294 11.25 32.58 -11.96
N ASP A 295 11.05 33.54 -12.86
CA ASP A 295 11.95 34.70 -13.03
C ASP A 295 11.53 35.94 -12.22
N ASP A 296 10.36 35.94 -11.58
CA ASP A 296 9.84 37.13 -10.86
C ASP A 296 10.16 37.14 -9.35
N LEU A 297 10.94 36.17 -8.85
CA LEU A 297 11.36 36.10 -7.43
C LEU A 297 12.82 36.48 -7.17
N THR A 298 13.59 36.88 -8.20
CA THR A 298 14.99 37.31 -8.03
C THR A 298 15.26 38.76 -8.40
N ARG A 299 14.23 39.54 -8.77
CA ARG A 299 14.38 40.93 -9.26
C ARG A 299 13.86 42.01 -8.31
N ASP A 300 13.88 41.77 -7.00
CA ASP A 300 13.55 42.82 -6.00
C ASP A 300 14.44 42.80 -4.74
N GLN A 301 15.73 42.49 -4.92
CA GLN A 301 16.77 42.74 -3.92
C GLN A 301 17.97 43.44 -4.57
N GLY A 302 17.86 44.76 -4.69
CA GLY A 302 18.99 45.60 -5.05
C GLY A 302 18.57 46.87 -5.74
N ASP A 303 18.04 47.81 -4.96
CA ASP A 303 18.38 49.24 -5.06
C ASP A 303 17.61 50.03 -4.00
N ASP A 304 18.16 50.10 -2.79
CA ASP A 304 17.97 51.29 -1.98
C ASP A 304 19.26 51.60 -1.20
N LYS A 305 19.56 52.91 -1.20
CA LYS A 305 20.78 53.58 -0.75
C LYS A 305 21.09 53.45 0.74
#